data_AF-A0A168NM68-F1
#
_entry.id   AF-A0A168NM68-F1
#
_cell.length_a   1.000
_cell.length_b   1.000
_cell.length_c   1.000
_cell.angle_alpha   90.00
_cell.angle_beta   90.00
_cell.angle_gamma   90.00
#
_symmetry.space_group_name_H-M   'P 1'
#
loop_
_entity.id
_entity.type
_entity.pdbx_description
1 polymer ?
#
loop_
_entity_poly.entity_id
_entity_poly.type
_entity_poly.pdbx_seq_one_letter_code
_entity_poly.pdbx_strand_id
1 'polypeptide(L)'
;MGVLKRVSNIFRAKVNNTLDDIENPIELLDQKLRDMDDSLNKAKLSSAQILGNVHEIEKKMEESKRISTEFDEKVKLAMSKGNEELAKKALARKLEADKSYSSLEASYKDACQKAEAVKSKLKELEEEIHKTRVYRDEAAARFNNAEASKKVNEILSNVETGSNKINIDDIERKIQKKESLAEGLGDLREEDSLEKEFKKLDEVDLDKELEKYKQN
;
A
#
# COMPACT_ATOMS: atom_id res chain seq x y z
N MET A 1 -8.20 12.73 30.48
CA MET A 1 -7.57 11.51 31.06
C MET A 1 -8.62 10.41 31.16
N GLY A 2 -8.50 9.19 30.68
CA GLY A 2 -7.47 8.52 29.91
C GLY A 2 -8.11 7.28 29.29
N VAL A 3 -8.50 7.38 28.02
CA VAL A 3 -8.93 6.23 27.21
C VAL A 3 -7.69 5.45 26.75
N LEU A 4 -6.60 6.17 26.46
CA LEU A 4 -5.27 5.61 26.17
C LEU A 4 -4.69 4.81 27.36
N LYS A 5 -5.03 5.16 28.61
CA LYS A 5 -4.64 4.38 29.80
C LYS A 5 -5.39 3.05 29.91
N ARG A 6 -6.61 2.95 29.37
CA ARG A 6 -7.39 1.71 29.38
C ARG A 6 -6.88 0.71 28.34
N VAL A 7 -6.42 1.17 27.18
CA VAL A 7 -5.77 0.30 26.17
C VAL A 7 -4.41 -0.23 26.69
N SER A 8 -3.64 0.60 27.38
CA SER A 8 -2.38 0.16 28.02
C SER A 8 -2.59 -0.86 29.14
N ASN A 9 -3.68 -0.76 29.92
CA ASN A 9 -3.97 -1.73 30.99
C ASN A 9 -4.49 -3.08 30.49
N ILE A 10 -5.12 -3.16 29.31
CA ILE A 10 -5.49 -4.45 28.69
C ILE A 10 -4.22 -5.20 28.26
N PHE A 11 -3.21 -4.49 27.76
CA PHE A 11 -1.90 -5.09 27.47
C PHE A 11 -1.18 -5.57 28.73
N ARG A 12 -1.25 -4.84 29.84
CA ARG A 12 -0.52 -5.21 31.08
C ARG A 12 -1.16 -6.36 31.86
N ALA A 13 -2.49 -6.54 31.79
CA ALA A 13 -3.20 -7.58 32.53
C ALA A 13 -3.18 -8.96 31.83
N LYS A 14 -2.89 -9.02 30.52
CA LYS A 14 -2.82 -10.27 29.74
C LYS A 14 -1.40 -10.83 29.52
N VAL A 15 -0.38 -10.17 30.08
CA VAL A 15 1.02 -10.62 29.96
C VAL A 15 1.37 -11.67 31.02
N ASN A 16 0.51 -11.91 32.02
CA ASN A 16 0.84 -12.79 33.14
C ASN A 16 0.27 -14.22 33.04
N ASN A 17 -0.45 -14.60 31.97
CA ASN A 17 -1.00 -15.96 31.89
C ASN A 17 -1.34 -16.50 30.48
N THR A 18 -0.93 -15.84 29.40
CA THR A 18 -1.09 -16.34 28.02
C THR A 18 0.14 -15.99 27.17
N LEU A 19 1.34 -16.19 27.73
CA LEU A 19 2.59 -16.01 27.00
C LEU A 19 2.99 -17.28 26.22
N ASP A 20 2.33 -18.42 26.49
CA ASP A 20 2.72 -19.73 25.95
C ASP A 20 1.93 -20.16 24.69
N ASP A 21 0.90 -19.42 24.26
CA ASP A 21 0.03 -19.78 23.11
C ASP A 21 0.10 -18.81 21.92
N ILE A 22 1.03 -17.86 21.92
CA ILE A 22 1.31 -17.01 20.76
C ILE A 22 2.68 -17.41 20.23
N GLU A 23 2.69 -18.42 19.36
CA GLU A 23 3.91 -19.07 18.84
C GLU A 23 4.86 -18.12 18.10
N ASN A 24 4.39 -17.01 17.51
CA ASN A 24 5.28 -16.09 16.81
C ASN A 24 4.84 -14.61 16.86
N PRO A 25 5.61 -13.72 17.52
CA PRO A 25 5.31 -12.28 17.55
C PRO A 25 5.39 -11.60 16.18
N ILE A 26 6.09 -12.21 15.21
CA ILE A 26 6.18 -11.68 13.84
C ILE A 26 4.87 -11.89 13.08
N GLU A 27 4.21 -13.03 13.25
CA GLU A 27 2.93 -13.30 12.61
C GLU A 27 1.83 -12.33 13.07
N LEU A 28 1.86 -11.93 14.35
CA LEU A 28 0.97 -10.88 14.86
C LEU A 28 1.23 -9.52 14.21
N LEU A 29 2.50 -9.17 13.96
CA LEU A 29 2.85 -7.92 13.27
C LEU A 29 2.43 -7.97 11.80
N ASP A 30 2.58 -9.12 11.13
CA ASP A 30 2.11 -9.33 9.77
C ASP A 30 0.58 -9.27 9.67
N GLN A 31 -0.14 -9.83 10.66
CA GLN A 31 -1.60 -9.68 10.75
C GLN A 31 -2.00 -8.21 10.95
N LYS A 32 -1.36 -7.50 11.87
CA LYS A 32 -1.61 -6.08 12.10
C LYS A 32 -1.37 -5.25 10.83
N LEU A 33 -0.30 -5.54 10.08
CA LEU A 33 -0.02 -4.88 8.80
C LEU A 33 -1.13 -5.11 7.78
N ARG A 34 -1.64 -6.34 7.66
CA ARG A 34 -2.80 -6.65 6.80
C ARG A 34 -4.03 -5.85 7.20
N ASP A 35 -4.36 -5.79 8.49
CA ASP A 35 -5.51 -5.02 8.98
C ASP A 35 -5.36 -3.50 8.70
N MET A 36 -4.13 -2.98 8.81
CA MET A 36 -3.84 -1.57 8.51
C MET A 36 -3.95 -1.29 7.00
N ASP A 37 -3.45 -2.19 6.15
CA ASP A 37 -3.56 -2.08 4.69
C ASP A 37 -5.03 -2.15 4.23
N ASP A 38 -5.83 -3.05 4.81
CA ASP A 38 -7.27 -3.12 4.57
C ASP A 38 -8.00 -1.85 5.01
N SER A 39 -7.62 -1.31 6.17
CA SER A 39 -8.17 -0.05 6.68
C SER A 39 -7.80 1.13 5.77
N LEU A 40 -6.58 1.15 5.25
CA LEU A 40 -6.13 2.16 4.29
C LEU A 40 -6.94 2.08 3.00
N ASN A 41 -7.17 0.87 2.47
CA ASN A 41 -7.98 0.69 1.26
C ASN A 41 -9.43 1.18 1.47
N LYS A 42 -10.06 0.83 2.59
CA LYS A 42 -11.40 1.33 2.94
C LYS A 42 -11.41 2.85 3.08
N ALA A 43 -10.41 3.42 3.73
CA ALA A 43 -10.27 4.86 3.88
C ALA A 43 -10.08 5.56 2.53
N LYS A 44 -9.30 5.00 1.61
CA LYS A 44 -9.12 5.51 0.24
C LYS A 44 -10.42 5.54 -0.54
N LEU A 45 -11.21 4.46 -0.49
CA LEU A 45 -12.53 4.40 -1.13
C LEU A 45 -13.49 5.46 -0.56
N SER A 46 -13.58 5.57 0.76
CA SER A 46 -14.41 6.60 1.40
C SER A 46 -13.94 8.02 1.06
N SER A 47 -12.63 8.21 0.93
CA SER A 47 -12.04 9.51 0.59
C SER A 47 -12.32 9.91 -0.86
N ALA A 48 -12.30 8.93 -1.78
CA ALA A 48 -12.67 9.14 -3.17
C ALA A 48 -14.12 9.64 -3.29
N GLN A 49 -15.05 9.12 -2.48
CA GLN A 49 -16.42 9.61 -2.45
C GLN A 49 -16.50 11.08 -2.01
N ILE A 50 -15.74 11.47 -0.97
CA ILE A 50 -15.70 12.85 -0.47
C ILE A 50 -15.10 13.79 -1.53
N LEU A 51 -14.01 13.39 -2.17
CA LEU A 51 -13.37 14.13 -3.26
C LEU A 51 -14.29 14.25 -4.49
N GLY A 52 -15.03 13.20 -4.82
CA GLY A 52 -16.04 13.22 -5.87
C GLY A 52 -17.13 14.26 -5.58
N ASN A 53 -17.62 14.32 -4.34
CA ASN A 53 -18.59 15.33 -3.93
C ASN A 53 -18.03 16.76 -4.05
N VAL A 54 -16.76 16.98 -3.73
CA VAL A 54 -16.09 18.29 -3.92
C VAL A 54 -16.12 18.68 -5.40
N HIS A 55 -15.72 17.78 -6.30
CA HIS A 55 -15.77 18.04 -7.74
C HIS A 55 -17.19 18.26 -8.27
N GLU A 56 -18.18 17.56 -7.72
CA GLU A 56 -19.58 17.78 -8.12
C GLU A 56 -20.07 19.18 -7.73
N ILE A 57 -19.73 19.64 -6.52
CA ILE A 57 -20.06 21.00 -6.06
C ILE A 57 -19.31 22.04 -6.89
N GLU A 58 -18.02 21.81 -7.17
CA GLU A 58 -17.19 22.66 -8.02
C GLU A 58 -17.81 22.84 -9.40
N LYS A 59 -18.21 21.74 -10.04
CA LYS A 59 -18.85 21.77 -11.36
C LYS A 59 -20.15 22.57 -11.35
N LYS A 60 -21.00 22.39 -10.33
CA LYS A 60 -22.26 23.17 -10.18
C LYS A 60 -21.97 24.65 -9.94
N MET A 61 -20.92 24.96 -9.18
CA MET A 61 -20.48 26.32 -8.91
C MET A 61 -20.01 26.99 -10.21
N GLU A 62 -19.15 26.32 -10.98
CA GLU A 62 -18.68 26.82 -12.28
C GLU A 62 -19.82 27.00 -13.29
N GLU A 63 -20.79 26.08 -13.32
CA GLU A 63 -21.98 26.20 -14.15
C GLU A 63 -22.81 27.44 -13.77
N SER A 64 -23.03 27.66 -12.47
CA SER A 64 -23.75 28.85 -11.99
C SER A 64 -23.02 30.15 -12.36
N LYS A 65 -21.68 30.16 -12.25
CA LYS A 65 -20.84 31.29 -12.66
C LYS A 65 -20.92 31.56 -14.15
N ARG A 66 -20.92 30.50 -14.97
CA ARG A 66 -21.07 30.61 -16.42
C ARG A 66 -22.45 31.17 -16.77
N ILE A 67 -23.51 30.67 -16.17
CA ILE A 67 -24.88 31.18 -16.37
C ILE A 67 -24.96 32.68 -16.02
N SER A 68 -24.38 33.08 -14.88
CA SER A 68 -24.32 34.50 -14.50
C SER A 68 -23.62 35.34 -15.56
N THR A 69 -22.47 34.88 -16.06
CA THR A 69 -21.69 35.57 -17.10
C THR A 69 -22.48 35.69 -18.41
N GLU A 70 -23.13 34.61 -18.85
CA GLU A 70 -23.99 34.63 -20.05
C GLU A 70 -25.16 35.61 -19.91
N PHE A 71 -25.79 35.69 -18.73
CA PHE A 71 -26.87 36.66 -18.50
C PHE A 71 -26.34 38.08 -18.36
N ASP A 72 -25.13 38.30 -17.84
CA ASP A 72 -24.49 39.61 -17.82
C ASP A 72 -24.26 40.17 -19.24
N GLU A 73 -23.80 39.32 -20.16
CA GLU A 73 -23.67 39.68 -21.58
C GLU A 73 -25.03 40.00 -22.21
N LYS A 74 -26.07 39.21 -21.89
CA LYS A 74 -27.45 39.47 -22.36
C LYS A 74 -28.01 40.78 -21.82
N VAL A 75 -27.71 41.14 -20.56
CA VAL A 75 -28.07 42.44 -19.98
C VAL A 75 -27.41 43.57 -20.76
N LYS A 76 -26.09 43.49 -20.98
CA LYS A 76 -25.33 44.50 -21.76
C LYS A 76 -25.89 44.65 -23.18
N LEU A 77 -26.21 43.53 -23.85
CA LEU A 77 -26.80 43.54 -25.18
C LEU A 77 -28.18 44.20 -25.19
N ALA A 78 -29.07 43.85 -24.26
CA ALA A 78 -30.40 44.43 -24.16
C ALA A 78 -30.35 45.95 -23.88
N MET A 79 -29.45 46.38 -22.99
CA MET A 79 -29.19 47.79 -22.71
C MET A 79 -28.66 48.53 -23.95
N SER A 80 -27.73 47.94 -24.70
CA SER A 80 -27.20 48.55 -25.94
C SER A 80 -28.26 48.77 -27.01
N LYS A 81 -29.32 47.95 -27.00
CA LYS A 81 -30.47 48.04 -27.90
C LYS A 81 -31.63 48.86 -27.34
N GLY A 82 -31.46 49.50 -26.17
CA GLY A 82 -32.49 50.32 -25.53
C GLY A 82 -33.70 49.53 -24.99
N ASN A 83 -33.60 48.20 -24.86
CA ASN A 83 -34.69 47.36 -24.37
C ASN A 83 -34.53 47.09 -22.86
N GLU A 84 -34.97 48.04 -22.04
CA GLU A 84 -34.85 47.98 -20.58
C GLU A 84 -35.66 46.84 -19.95
N GLU A 85 -36.83 46.49 -20.50
CA GLU A 85 -37.63 45.37 -19.97
C GLU A 85 -36.89 44.04 -20.10
N LEU A 86 -36.26 43.80 -21.26
CA LEU A 86 -35.48 42.59 -21.49
C LEU A 86 -34.21 42.59 -20.63
N ALA A 87 -33.57 43.75 -20.45
CA ALA A 87 -32.41 43.89 -19.56
C ALA A 87 -32.78 43.57 -18.10
N LYS A 88 -33.92 44.04 -17.60
CA LYS A 88 -34.40 43.71 -16.23
C LYS A 88 -34.66 42.22 -16.06
N LYS A 89 -35.27 41.55 -17.04
CA LYS A 89 -35.51 40.09 -17.01
C LYS A 89 -34.19 39.30 -17.00
N ALA A 90 -33.22 39.68 -17.84
CA ALA A 90 -31.91 39.05 -17.87
C ALA A 90 -31.14 39.30 -16.56
N LEU A 91 -31.23 40.51 -16.00
CA LEU A 91 -30.59 40.86 -14.73
C LEU A 91 -31.15 40.05 -13.56
N ALA A 92 -32.47 39.83 -13.51
CA ALA A 92 -33.08 38.97 -12.49
C ALA A 92 -32.52 37.54 -12.53
N ARG A 93 -32.35 36.97 -13.73
CA ARG A 93 -31.73 35.64 -13.92
C ARG A 93 -30.26 35.61 -13.52
N LYS A 94 -29.51 36.67 -13.84
CA LYS A 94 -28.12 36.82 -13.38
C LYS A 94 -28.04 36.80 -11.86
N LEU A 95 -28.87 37.61 -11.18
CA LEU A 95 -28.88 37.69 -9.71
C LEU A 95 -29.25 36.36 -9.05
N GLU A 96 -30.15 35.59 -9.66
CA GLU A 96 -30.50 34.24 -9.22
C GLU A 96 -29.30 33.28 -9.33
N ALA A 97 -28.56 33.35 -10.46
CA ALA A 97 -27.34 32.57 -10.67
C ALA A 97 -26.20 33.00 -9.73
N ASP A 98 -26.02 34.30 -9.48
CA ASP A 98 -25.04 34.84 -8.54
C ASP A 98 -25.31 34.38 -7.10
N LYS A 99 -26.58 34.38 -6.69
CA LYS A 99 -26.98 33.87 -5.38
C LYS A 99 -26.70 32.37 -5.25
N SER A 100 -26.97 31.61 -6.30
CA SER A 100 -26.68 30.17 -6.36
C SER A 100 -25.17 29.92 -6.30
N TYR A 101 -24.37 30.67 -7.05
CA TYR A 101 -22.91 30.63 -7.00
C TYR A 101 -22.38 30.89 -5.59
N SER A 102 -22.83 31.96 -4.92
CA SER A 102 -22.36 32.31 -3.58
C SER A 102 -22.70 31.23 -2.55
N SER A 103 -23.88 30.60 -2.65
CA SER A 103 -24.24 29.46 -1.81
C SER A 103 -23.35 28.25 -2.06
N LEU A 104 -23.07 27.94 -3.34
CA LEU A 104 -22.23 26.81 -3.73
C LEU A 104 -20.76 27.04 -3.37
N GLU A 105 -20.27 28.27 -3.44
CA GLU A 105 -18.91 28.65 -3.06
C GLU A 105 -18.67 28.40 -1.56
N ALA A 106 -19.64 28.76 -0.71
CA ALA A 106 -19.59 28.45 0.72
C ALA A 106 -19.55 26.93 0.97
N SER A 107 -20.41 26.15 0.27
CA SER A 107 -20.42 24.69 0.36
C SER A 107 -19.13 24.05 -0.17
N TYR A 108 -18.56 24.57 -1.26
CA TYR A 108 -17.30 24.12 -1.83
C TYR A 108 -16.16 24.31 -0.85
N LYS A 109 -16.08 25.48 -0.21
CA LYS A 109 -15.04 25.77 0.79
C LYS A 109 -15.10 24.82 1.98
N ASP A 110 -16.28 24.54 2.51
CA ASP A 110 -16.48 23.57 3.60
C ASP A 110 -16.11 22.14 3.16
N ALA A 111 -16.52 21.75 1.95
CA ALA A 111 -16.19 20.44 1.39
C ALA A 111 -14.67 20.27 1.17
N CYS A 112 -13.99 21.31 0.67
CA CYS A 112 -12.53 21.32 0.51
C CYS A 112 -11.80 21.17 1.84
N GLN A 113 -12.21 21.88 2.90
CA GLN A 113 -11.61 21.73 4.23
C GLN A 113 -11.75 20.29 4.76
N LYS A 114 -12.92 19.68 4.58
CA LYS A 114 -13.15 18.28 4.95
C LYS A 114 -12.28 17.33 4.12
N ALA A 115 -12.16 17.56 2.83
CA ALA A 115 -11.31 16.76 1.95
C ALA A 115 -9.83 16.87 2.31
N GLU A 116 -9.33 18.05 2.66
CA GLU A 116 -7.95 18.24 3.14
C GLU A 116 -7.70 17.50 4.45
N ALA A 117 -8.61 17.59 5.41
CA ALA A 117 -8.49 16.85 6.67
C ALA A 117 -8.43 15.32 6.44
N VAL A 118 -9.22 14.82 5.49
CA VAL A 118 -9.21 13.40 5.11
C VAL A 118 -7.89 13.02 4.41
N LYS A 119 -7.37 13.86 3.50
CA LYS A 119 -6.06 13.64 2.86
C LYS A 119 -4.93 13.59 3.89
N SER A 120 -4.93 14.49 4.88
CA SER A 120 -3.92 14.49 5.95
C SER A 120 -3.95 13.18 6.73
N LYS A 121 -5.14 12.73 7.15
CA LYS A 121 -5.29 11.47 7.89
C LYS A 121 -4.88 10.24 7.08
N LEU A 122 -5.16 10.22 5.77
CA LEU A 122 -4.68 9.16 4.89
C LEU A 122 -3.16 9.11 4.86
N LYS A 123 -2.51 10.27 4.73
CA LYS A 123 -1.05 10.36 4.74
C LYS A 123 -0.45 9.88 6.07
N GLU A 124 -1.04 10.30 7.19
CA GLU A 124 -0.65 9.82 8.53
C GLU A 124 -0.76 8.30 8.64
N LEU A 125 -1.85 7.71 8.13
CA LEU A 125 -2.03 6.25 8.12
C LEU A 125 -0.98 5.54 7.25
N GLU A 126 -0.65 6.09 6.08
CA GLU A 126 0.41 5.55 5.21
C GLU A 126 1.78 5.61 5.89
N GLU A 127 2.10 6.70 6.58
CA GLU A 127 3.34 6.85 7.34
C GLU A 127 3.41 5.85 8.51
N GLU A 128 2.31 5.65 9.25
CA GLU A 128 2.26 4.67 10.34
C GLU A 128 2.37 3.22 9.85
N ILE A 129 1.78 2.88 8.68
CA ILE A 129 1.98 1.58 8.03
C ILE A 129 3.46 1.39 7.69
N HIS A 130 4.10 2.41 7.11
CA HIS A 130 5.52 2.32 6.77
C HIS A 130 6.41 2.10 8.00
N LYS A 131 6.18 2.88 9.07
CA LYS A 131 6.90 2.67 10.36
C LYS A 131 6.67 1.27 10.92
N THR A 132 5.44 0.77 10.83
CA THR A 132 5.10 -0.58 11.32
C THR A 132 5.82 -1.65 10.51
N ARG A 133 5.96 -1.49 9.19
CA ARG A 133 6.74 -2.42 8.33
C ARG A 133 8.22 -2.43 8.71
N VAL A 134 8.82 -1.25 8.87
CA VAL A 134 10.23 -1.13 9.31
C VAL A 134 10.43 -1.80 10.68
N TYR A 135 9.52 -1.55 11.62
CA TYR A 135 9.56 -2.18 12.95
C TYR A 135 9.41 -3.70 12.87
N ARG A 136 8.53 -4.22 11.99
CA ARG A 136 8.38 -5.65 11.75
C ARG A 136 9.67 -6.27 11.24
N ASP A 137 10.33 -5.64 10.26
CA ASP A 137 11.58 -6.13 9.69
C ASP A 137 12.70 -6.18 10.76
N GLU A 138 12.81 -5.13 11.57
CA GLU A 138 13.75 -5.07 12.69
C GLU A 138 13.45 -6.15 13.75
N ALA A 139 12.17 -6.31 14.10
CA ALA A 139 11.73 -7.32 15.06
C ALA A 139 12.00 -8.74 14.55
N ALA A 140 11.78 -9.01 13.27
CA ALA A 140 12.04 -10.31 12.65
C ALA A 140 13.54 -10.65 12.67
N ALA A 141 14.41 -9.69 12.34
CA ALA A 141 15.86 -9.88 12.42
C ALA A 141 16.32 -10.18 13.86
N ARG A 142 15.79 -9.44 14.85
CA ARG A 142 16.08 -9.69 16.27
C ARG A 142 15.57 -11.03 16.77
N PHE A 143 14.35 -11.41 16.36
CA PHE A 143 13.75 -12.68 16.72
C PHE A 143 14.58 -13.86 16.17
N ASN A 144 14.98 -13.81 14.89
CA ASN A 144 15.84 -14.81 14.27
C ASN A 144 17.21 -14.92 14.97
N ASN A 145 17.81 -13.79 15.34
CA ASN A 145 19.09 -13.77 16.07
C ASN A 145 18.94 -14.35 17.49
N ALA A 146 17.83 -14.05 18.17
CA ALA A 146 17.54 -14.58 19.50
C ALA A 146 17.26 -16.08 19.46
N GLU A 147 16.51 -16.57 18.48
CA GLU A 147 16.31 -18.01 18.24
C GLU A 147 17.63 -18.73 17.92
N ALA A 148 18.46 -18.15 17.05
CA ALA A 148 19.78 -18.71 16.74
C ALA A 148 20.66 -18.78 17.99
N SER A 149 20.69 -17.72 18.81
CA SER A 149 21.43 -17.67 20.07
C SER A 149 20.88 -18.67 21.11
N LYS A 150 19.57 -18.80 21.22
CA LYS A 150 18.91 -19.79 22.09
C LYS A 150 19.31 -21.21 21.66
N LYS A 151 19.27 -21.51 20.37
CA LYS A 151 19.64 -22.81 19.82
C LYS A 151 21.11 -23.14 20.03
N VAL A 152 22.01 -22.16 19.86
CA VAL A 152 23.44 -22.32 20.19
C VAL A 152 23.64 -22.58 21.68
N ASN A 153 22.97 -21.82 22.55
CA ASN A 153 23.04 -22.02 24.00
C ASN A 153 22.42 -23.34 24.45
N GLU A 154 21.33 -23.82 23.82
CA GLU A 154 20.77 -25.15 24.07
C GLU A 154 21.76 -26.25 23.65
N ILE A 155 22.43 -26.09 22.50
CA ILE A 155 23.49 -27.02 22.07
C ILE A 155 24.63 -27.02 23.10
N LEU A 156 25.11 -25.85 23.52
CA LEU A 156 26.19 -25.71 24.50
C LEU A 156 25.80 -26.23 25.88
N SER A 157 24.59 -25.95 26.36
CA SER A 157 24.10 -26.44 27.66
C SER A 157 23.89 -27.96 27.66
N ASN A 158 23.46 -28.53 26.53
CA ASN A 158 23.42 -29.98 26.32
C ASN A 158 24.84 -30.60 26.24
N VAL A 159 25.86 -29.82 25.88
CA VAL A 159 27.28 -30.23 25.95
C VAL A 159 27.77 -30.20 27.41
N GLU A 160 27.41 -29.18 28.18
CA GLU A 160 27.90 -28.97 29.56
C GLU A 160 27.23 -29.89 30.61
N THR A 161 25.99 -30.35 30.37
CA THR A 161 25.23 -31.21 31.31
C THR A 161 25.61 -32.71 31.29
N GLY A 162 26.68 -33.09 30.58
CA GLY A 162 27.47 -34.27 30.93
C GLY A 162 26.80 -35.64 30.78
N SER A 163 26.06 -35.89 29.69
CA SER A 163 25.56 -37.26 29.39
C SER A 163 25.41 -37.59 27.90
N ASN A 164 26.21 -37.00 27.01
CA ASN A 164 26.52 -37.64 25.72
C ASN A 164 27.77 -37.03 25.12
N LYS A 165 28.76 -37.88 24.81
CA LYS A 165 29.84 -37.55 23.87
C LYS A 165 29.16 -37.22 22.54
N ILE A 166 29.03 -35.94 22.23
CA ILE A 166 28.70 -35.51 20.88
C ILE A 166 29.89 -35.91 20.02
N ASN A 167 29.73 -36.93 19.18
CA ASN A 167 30.70 -37.24 18.15
C ASN A 167 30.76 -36.04 17.21
N ILE A 168 31.95 -35.43 17.12
CA ILE A 168 32.24 -34.36 16.17
C ILE A 168 31.80 -34.78 14.74
N ASP A 169 31.88 -36.08 14.42
CA ASP A 169 31.38 -36.68 13.17
C ASP A 169 29.89 -36.46 12.87
N ASP A 170 29.02 -36.25 13.86
CA ASP A 170 27.58 -36.02 13.65
C ASP A 170 27.27 -34.54 13.39
N ILE A 171 28.07 -33.65 13.97
CA ILE A 171 28.04 -32.22 13.64
C ILE A 171 28.63 -32.03 12.24
N GLU A 172 29.76 -32.65 11.95
CA GLU A 172 30.40 -32.63 10.63
C GLU A 172 29.47 -33.21 9.56
N ARG A 173 28.78 -34.34 9.83
CA ARG A 173 27.75 -34.87 8.93
C ARG A 173 26.57 -33.93 8.73
N LYS A 174 26.11 -33.20 9.74
CA LYS A 174 24.98 -32.25 9.59
C LYS A 174 25.39 -30.99 8.85
N ILE A 175 26.61 -30.49 9.08
CA ILE A 175 27.19 -29.36 8.34
C ILE A 175 27.40 -29.78 6.89
N GLN A 176 28.07 -30.91 6.64
CA GLN A 176 28.30 -31.46 5.31
C GLN A 176 26.99 -31.75 4.56
N LYS A 177 25.94 -32.23 5.26
CA LYS A 177 24.62 -32.46 4.66
C LYS A 177 23.89 -31.15 4.35
N LYS A 178 24.10 -30.07 5.11
CA LYS A 178 23.57 -28.73 4.78
C LYS A 178 24.36 -28.04 3.69
N GLU A 179 25.68 -28.18 3.67
CA GLU A 179 26.57 -27.70 2.61
C GLU A 179 26.27 -28.43 1.30
N SER A 180 26.10 -29.75 1.32
CA SER A 180 25.67 -30.53 0.15
C SER A 180 24.26 -30.18 -0.32
N LEU A 181 23.37 -29.74 0.57
CA LEU A 181 22.02 -29.28 0.19
C LEU A 181 22.06 -27.87 -0.40
N ALA A 182 22.95 -27.00 0.09
CA ALA A 182 23.19 -25.67 -0.44
C ALA A 182 23.94 -25.71 -1.78
N GLU A 183 24.91 -26.62 -1.94
CA GLU A 183 25.57 -26.93 -3.20
C GLU A 183 24.60 -27.60 -4.17
N GLY A 184 23.80 -28.58 -3.74
CA GLY A 184 22.77 -29.21 -4.58
C GLY A 184 21.65 -28.26 -5.02
N LEU A 185 21.27 -27.28 -4.18
CA LEU A 185 20.38 -26.18 -4.58
C LEU A 185 21.09 -25.14 -5.48
N GLY A 186 22.41 -25.05 -5.41
CA GLY A 186 23.25 -24.29 -6.34
C GLY A 186 23.33 -24.96 -7.72
N ASP A 187 23.50 -26.28 -7.76
CA ASP A 187 23.47 -27.10 -8.98
C ASP A 187 22.07 -27.11 -9.61
N LEU A 188 21.00 -27.15 -8.81
CA LEU A 188 19.62 -26.97 -9.29
C LEU A 188 19.35 -25.55 -9.83
N ARG A 189 20.20 -24.55 -9.50
CA ARG A 189 20.18 -23.22 -10.12
C ARG A 189 21.02 -23.14 -11.40
N GLU A 190 21.94 -24.08 -11.64
CA GLU A 190 22.62 -24.23 -12.94
C GLU A 190 21.83 -25.13 -13.92
N GLU A 191 20.89 -25.94 -13.44
CA GLU A 191 19.97 -26.76 -14.25
C GLU A 191 18.64 -26.07 -14.63
N ASP A 192 18.66 -24.76 -14.96
CA ASP A 192 17.77 -24.25 -16.04
C ASP A 192 18.31 -24.71 -17.42
N SER A 193 18.61 -26.01 -17.52
CA SER A 193 19.13 -26.70 -18.71
C SER A 193 18.04 -26.91 -19.77
N LEU A 194 16.75 -26.84 -19.40
CA LEU A 194 15.64 -26.93 -20.35
C LEU A 194 15.60 -25.73 -21.31
N GLU A 195 15.86 -24.51 -20.84
CA GLU A 195 15.85 -23.31 -21.70
C GLU A 195 17.10 -23.22 -22.59
N LYS A 196 18.23 -23.79 -22.14
CA LYS A 196 19.45 -23.97 -22.97
C LYS A 196 19.31 -25.10 -24.01
N GLU A 197 18.61 -26.20 -23.66
CA GLU A 197 18.32 -27.28 -24.60
C GLU A 197 17.34 -26.83 -25.70
N PHE A 198 16.33 -26.03 -25.37
CA PHE A 198 15.43 -25.44 -26.37
C PHE A 198 16.12 -24.42 -27.27
N LYS A 199 17.03 -23.57 -26.75
CA LYS A 199 17.84 -22.66 -27.59
C LYS A 199 18.77 -23.39 -28.55
N LYS A 200 19.32 -24.54 -28.16
CA LYS A 200 20.16 -25.39 -29.05
C LYS A 200 19.35 -26.12 -30.11
N LEU A 201 18.06 -26.39 -29.87
CA LEU A 201 17.15 -26.96 -30.85
C LEU A 201 16.71 -25.92 -31.91
N ASP A 202 16.68 -24.63 -31.57
CA ASP A 202 16.29 -23.55 -32.49
C ASP A 202 17.46 -23.03 -33.37
N GLU A 203 18.71 -23.40 -33.06
CA GLU A 203 19.91 -22.92 -33.77
C GLU A 203 20.42 -23.85 -34.88
N VAL A 204 19.77 -24.99 -35.15
CA VAL A 204 20.20 -25.94 -36.20
C VAL A 204 19.06 -26.41 -37.09
N ASP A 205 18.61 -25.52 -37.97
CA ASP A 205 18.12 -25.91 -39.31
C ASP A 205 18.51 -24.90 -40.43
N LEU A 206 19.39 -23.94 -40.14
CA LEU A 206 19.92 -23.00 -41.15
C LEU A 206 20.98 -23.65 -42.06
N ASP A 207 21.77 -24.60 -41.54
CA ASP A 207 22.80 -25.30 -42.33
C ASP A 207 22.20 -26.34 -43.30
N LYS A 208 21.08 -26.98 -42.95
CA LYS A 208 20.33 -27.87 -43.86
C LYS A 208 19.59 -27.10 -44.96
N GLU A 209 19.14 -25.86 -44.71
CA GLU A 209 18.61 -24.97 -45.75
C GLU A 209 19.71 -24.46 -46.71
N LEU A 210 20.93 -24.25 -46.22
CA LEU A 210 22.07 -23.83 -47.04
C LEU A 210 22.58 -24.93 -47.99
N GLU A 211 22.45 -26.22 -47.63
CA GLU A 211 22.77 -27.33 -48.55
C GLU A 211 21.78 -27.45 -49.72
N LYS A 212 20.52 -27.03 -49.54
CA LYS A 212 19.54 -27.00 -50.65
C LYS A 212 19.86 -25.95 -51.72
N TYR A 213 20.59 -24.89 -51.37
CA TYR A 213 21.02 -23.85 -52.32
C TYR A 213 22.39 -24.11 -52.97
N LYS A 214 23.13 -25.14 -52.54
CA LYS A 214 24.43 -25.52 -53.15
C LYS A 214 24.34 -26.69 -54.13
N GLN A 215 23.16 -27.28 -54.31
CA GLN A 215 22.92 -28.36 -55.27
C GLN A 215 21.94 -27.98 -56.40
N ASN A 216 21.85 -26.70 -56.76
CA ASN A 216 21.36 -26.23 -58.06
C ASN A 216 22.09 -24.94 -58.47
#